data_AF-A0A0P9AL31-F1
#
_entry.id   AF-A0A0P9AL31-F1
#
_cell.length_a   1.000
_cell.length_b   1.000
_cell.length_c   1.000
_cell.angle_alpha   90.00
_cell.angle_beta   90.00
_cell.angle_gamma   90.00
#
_symmetry.space_group_name_H-M   'P 1'
#
loop_
_entity.id
_entity.type
_entity.pdbx_description
1 polymer ?
#
loop_
_entity_poly.entity_id
_entity_poly.type
_entity_poly.pdbx_seq_one_letter_code
_entity_poly.pdbx_strand_id
1 'polypeptide(L)'
;MVKERKDGKPKVPKGILDEYEMYIKHMSQHLMSNFELDHPLNITKNIVDDTYNIHIKVEFPFKLTPKRDEMRSGFVFLCADEKVDHPAVVDGYLDRLALVHWVKQKILMPLGSNQLIHVPVVEFDYSQFPKEYLPSKECGLLHHTWYAVPIITTPLDRRSFMVWAPDWERCVMDSHPQSRALSCLLKTLCLERFKDENHMDKLIRSLLLHEIPKLPRDLGASLMHLLETLVKRLSMGRLPPILVDNVNLLSMDMESLEKFHDTLKSLLKYLRCHIEKANEFPNDKTDPNASFLQDDKEKKDEKKYNSEDEEEDEVDHKVEDDILLWHKYLEIMFGLKPDPSPYRNKGISHKKNYFHNK
;
A
#
# COMPACT_ATOMS: atom_id res chain seq x y z
N MET A 1 28.49 -21.05 -1.60
CA MET A 1 28.10 -19.99 -0.65
C MET A 1 27.27 -18.96 -1.40
N VAL A 2 25.96 -18.98 -1.18
CA VAL A 2 25.00 -18.10 -1.87
C VAL A 2 25.07 -16.72 -1.20
N LYS A 3 25.35 -15.66 -1.98
CA LYS A 3 25.34 -14.28 -1.50
C LYS A 3 23.89 -13.85 -1.25
N GLU A 4 23.60 -13.46 -0.02
CA GLU A 4 22.30 -12.91 0.39
C GLU A 4 22.02 -11.57 -0.31
N ARG A 5 20.76 -11.34 -0.69
CA ARG A 5 20.25 -10.04 -1.17
C ARG A 5 19.82 -9.18 0.02
N LYS A 6 20.14 -7.89 -0.06
CA LYS A 6 19.94 -6.84 0.96
C LYS A 6 18.78 -5.93 0.56
N ASP A 7 17.59 -6.51 0.43
CA ASP A 7 16.42 -5.78 0.02
C ASP A 7 15.50 -5.78 1.24
N GLY A 8 15.34 -4.62 1.90
CA GLY A 8 14.69 -4.44 3.21
C GLY A 8 13.18 -4.67 3.21
N LYS A 9 12.68 -5.53 2.33
CA LYS A 9 11.32 -6.02 2.39
C LYS A 9 11.24 -7.09 3.47
N PRO A 10 10.16 -7.14 4.27
CA PRO A 10 9.94 -8.25 5.19
C PRO A 10 10.04 -9.55 4.38
N LYS A 11 11.07 -10.33 4.69
CA LYS A 11 11.40 -11.55 3.95
C LYS A 11 10.31 -12.55 4.27
N VAL A 12 9.35 -12.72 3.34
CA VAL A 12 8.40 -13.83 3.41
C VAL A 12 9.22 -15.09 3.67
N PRO A 13 8.97 -15.83 4.77
CA PRO A 13 9.78 -16.97 5.14
C PRO A 13 9.89 -17.93 3.95
N LYS A 14 11.08 -18.47 3.71
CA LYS A 14 11.30 -19.35 2.54
C LYS A 14 10.28 -20.49 2.49
N GLY A 15 9.92 -21.07 3.63
CA GLY A 15 8.88 -22.11 3.70
C GLY A 15 7.51 -21.66 3.18
N ILE A 16 7.13 -20.40 3.42
CA ILE A 16 5.87 -19.82 2.91
C ILE A 16 5.96 -19.61 1.38
N LEU A 17 7.11 -19.17 0.88
CA LEU A 17 7.33 -19.04 -0.58
C LEU A 17 7.34 -20.41 -1.27
N ASP A 18 8.02 -21.40 -0.68
CA ASP A 18 8.07 -22.76 -1.20
C ASP A 18 6.65 -23.37 -1.21
N GLU A 19 5.85 -23.13 -0.17
CA GLU A 19 4.44 -23.56 -0.12
C GLU A 19 3.58 -22.84 -1.16
N TYR A 20 3.78 -21.53 -1.36
CA TYR A 20 3.12 -20.74 -2.40
C TYR A 20 3.46 -21.22 -3.81
N GLU A 21 4.74 -21.52 -4.09
CA GLU A 21 5.18 -22.07 -5.38
C GLU A 21 4.60 -23.47 -5.63
N MET A 22 4.59 -24.31 -4.59
CA MET A 22 3.94 -25.62 -4.65
C MET A 22 2.45 -25.49 -4.94
N TYR A 23 1.80 -24.51 -4.34
CA TYR A 23 0.41 -24.16 -4.58
C TYR A 23 0.18 -23.71 -6.04
N ILE A 24 0.97 -22.77 -6.57
CA ILE A 24 0.89 -22.34 -7.99
C ILE A 24 1.02 -23.57 -8.91
N LYS A 25 2.02 -24.40 -8.66
CA LYS A 25 2.28 -25.59 -9.47
C LYS A 25 1.08 -26.54 -9.43
N HIS A 26 0.52 -26.81 -8.26
CA HIS A 26 -0.66 -27.65 -8.11
C HIS A 26 -1.88 -27.08 -8.85
N MET A 27 -2.16 -25.79 -8.65
CA MET A 27 -3.26 -25.08 -9.32
C MET A 27 -3.14 -25.20 -10.84
N SER A 28 -1.93 -24.96 -11.39
CA SER A 28 -1.68 -25.07 -12.83
C SER A 28 -1.88 -26.47 -13.41
N GLN A 29 -1.75 -27.51 -12.59
CA GLN A 29 -1.85 -28.91 -13.01
C GLN A 29 -3.26 -29.49 -12.88
N HIS A 30 -4.04 -29.03 -11.91
CA HIS A 30 -5.30 -29.67 -11.52
C HIS A 30 -6.53 -28.80 -11.63
N LEU A 31 -6.37 -27.48 -11.71
CA LEU A 31 -7.52 -26.59 -11.84
C LEU A 31 -7.76 -26.19 -13.29
N MET A 32 -9.04 -26.19 -13.62
CA MET A 32 -9.57 -25.66 -14.87
C MET A 32 -9.22 -24.18 -14.98
N SER A 33 -9.27 -23.63 -16.20
CA SER A 33 -8.97 -22.25 -16.65
C SER A 33 -9.54 -21.07 -15.82
N ASN A 34 -10.21 -21.32 -14.70
CA ASN A 34 -11.06 -20.37 -13.99
C ASN A 34 -10.42 -19.81 -12.70
N PHE A 35 -9.16 -20.13 -12.42
CA PHE A 35 -8.44 -19.59 -11.27
C PHE A 35 -7.12 -19.00 -11.73
N GLU A 36 -6.89 -17.76 -11.33
CA GLU A 36 -5.63 -17.07 -11.54
C GLU A 36 -5.07 -16.66 -10.17
N LEU A 37 -3.77 -16.89 -9.97
CA LEU A 37 -3.09 -16.41 -8.78
C LEU A 37 -2.57 -15.02 -9.05
N ASP A 38 -2.83 -14.13 -8.10
CA ASP A 38 -2.28 -12.80 -8.15
C ASP A 38 -0.74 -12.86 -8.00
N HIS A 39 -0.04 -11.81 -8.43
CA HIS A 39 1.42 -11.79 -8.40
C HIS A 39 1.92 -12.04 -6.96
N PRO A 40 3.00 -12.82 -6.71
CA PRO A 40 3.52 -13.12 -5.36
C PRO A 40 3.85 -11.89 -4.49
N LEU A 41 3.87 -10.70 -5.08
CA LEU A 41 4.05 -9.44 -4.36
C LEU A 41 2.78 -8.97 -3.63
N ASN A 42 1.64 -9.61 -3.89
CA ASN A 42 0.34 -9.32 -3.27
C ASN A 42 0.02 -10.23 -2.07
N ILE A 43 1.01 -11.02 -1.62
CA ILE A 43 0.96 -11.72 -0.32
C ILE A 43 1.04 -10.66 0.79
N THR A 44 -0.01 -10.59 1.61
CA THR A 44 -0.03 -9.65 2.75
C THR A 44 0.11 -10.39 4.06
N LYS A 45 1.09 -10.02 4.89
CA LYS A 45 1.25 -10.62 6.21
C LYS A 45 0.15 -10.12 7.16
N ASN A 46 -0.44 -11.02 7.92
CA ASN A 46 -1.28 -10.74 9.07
C ASN A 46 -0.45 -10.93 10.35
N ILE A 47 -0.27 -9.85 11.10
CA ILE A 47 0.66 -9.81 12.24
C ILE A 47 0.09 -10.52 13.47
N VAL A 48 -1.23 -10.53 13.64
CA VAL A 48 -1.86 -11.06 14.85
C VAL A 48 -1.57 -12.56 15.01
N ASP A 49 -1.52 -13.30 13.91
CA ASP A 49 -1.42 -14.77 13.92
C ASP A 49 -0.18 -15.31 13.18
N ASP A 50 0.77 -14.45 12.77
CA ASP A 50 1.88 -14.78 11.85
C ASP A 50 1.41 -15.53 10.59
N THR A 51 0.21 -15.19 10.13
CA THR A 51 -0.40 -15.75 8.92
C THR A 51 -0.16 -14.85 7.72
N TYR A 52 -0.28 -15.38 6.51
CA TYR A 52 -0.11 -14.65 5.25
C TYR A 52 -1.37 -14.83 4.42
N ASN A 53 -1.98 -13.71 4.02
CA ASN A 53 -3.11 -13.73 3.11
C ASN A 53 -2.60 -13.79 1.67
N ILE A 54 -3.09 -14.78 0.93
CA ILE A 54 -2.91 -14.92 -0.51
C ILE A 54 -4.25 -14.62 -1.18
N HIS A 55 -4.28 -13.63 -2.06
CA HIS A 55 -5.45 -13.36 -2.88
C HIS A 55 -5.49 -14.33 -4.06
N ILE A 56 -6.63 -15.00 -4.24
CA ILE A 56 -6.88 -15.91 -5.35
C ILE A 56 -7.97 -15.31 -6.21
N LYS A 57 -7.66 -14.97 -7.45
CA LYS A 57 -8.67 -14.51 -8.39
C LYS A 57 -9.54 -15.69 -8.82
N VAL A 58 -10.85 -15.51 -8.66
CA VAL A 58 -11.86 -16.51 -8.97
C VAL A 58 -12.69 -16.03 -10.15
N GLU A 59 -12.73 -16.83 -11.21
CA GLU A 59 -13.60 -16.59 -12.36
C GLU A 59 -14.78 -17.57 -12.34
N PHE A 60 -15.97 -17.05 -12.61
CA PHE A 60 -17.21 -17.83 -12.65
C PHE A 60 -17.65 -18.09 -14.08
N PRO A 61 -18.28 -19.25 -14.37
CA PRO A 61 -18.86 -19.53 -15.68
C PRO A 61 -20.20 -18.79 -15.94
N PHE A 62 -20.52 -17.81 -15.09
CA PHE A 62 -21.70 -16.97 -15.18
C PHE A 62 -21.32 -15.53 -14.84
N LYS A 63 -22.12 -14.59 -15.34
CA LYS A 63 -21.86 -13.17 -15.12
C LYS A 63 -22.24 -12.79 -13.69
N LEU A 64 -21.37 -12.01 -13.07
CA LEU A 64 -21.65 -11.30 -11.82
C LEU A 64 -21.81 -9.82 -12.11
N THR A 65 -22.89 -9.23 -11.62
CA THR A 65 -23.14 -7.79 -11.70
C THR A 65 -23.00 -7.17 -10.31
N PRO A 66 -21.99 -6.33 -10.08
CA PRO A 66 -21.84 -5.63 -8.82
C PRO A 66 -22.97 -4.60 -8.67
N LYS A 67 -23.62 -4.60 -7.51
CA LYS A 67 -24.59 -3.60 -7.09
C LYS A 67 -24.10 -2.93 -5.84
N ARG A 68 -24.25 -1.62 -5.76
CA ARG A 68 -23.87 -0.84 -4.57
C ARG A 68 -24.57 -1.36 -3.33
N ASP A 69 -23.84 -1.45 -2.22
CA ASP A 69 -24.45 -1.53 -0.89
C ASP A 69 -24.76 -0.12 -0.38
N GLU A 70 -26.01 0.30 -0.47
CA GLU A 70 -26.46 1.65 -0.07
C GLU A 70 -26.21 1.96 1.41
N MET A 71 -26.09 0.93 2.25
CA MET A 71 -25.86 1.11 3.69
C MET A 71 -24.38 1.23 4.03
N ARG A 72 -23.49 0.81 3.13
CA ARG A 72 -22.05 0.70 3.37
C ARG A 72 -21.26 1.13 2.14
N SER A 73 -20.83 2.38 2.17
CA SER A 73 -19.94 2.93 1.16
C SER A 73 -18.65 2.11 1.06
N GLY A 74 -18.20 1.81 -0.16
CA GLY A 74 -17.09 0.88 -0.41
C GLY A 74 -17.43 -0.59 -0.35
N PHE A 75 -18.71 -0.94 -0.24
CA PHE A 75 -19.19 -2.33 -0.36
C PHE A 75 -20.13 -2.50 -1.55
N VAL A 76 -20.13 -3.72 -2.09
CA VAL A 76 -20.99 -4.16 -3.19
C VAL A 76 -21.62 -5.52 -2.90
N PHE A 77 -22.85 -5.71 -3.36
CA PHE A 77 -23.45 -7.02 -3.54
C PHE A 77 -23.10 -7.56 -4.92
N LEU A 78 -22.79 -8.84 -5.03
CA LEU A 78 -22.50 -9.46 -6.34
C LEU A 78 -23.70 -10.30 -6.77
N CYS A 79 -24.50 -9.76 -7.70
CA CYS A 79 -25.68 -10.45 -8.22
C CYS A 79 -25.27 -11.44 -9.31
N ALA A 80 -25.69 -12.69 -9.19
CA ALA A 80 -25.65 -13.64 -10.29
C ALA A 80 -26.87 -13.42 -11.20
N ASP A 81 -26.75 -13.75 -12.48
CA ASP A 81 -27.88 -13.75 -13.40
C ASP A 81 -29.00 -14.70 -12.91
N GLU A 82 -30.23 -14.47 -13.37
CA GLU A 82 -31.39 -15.27 -12.93
C GLU A 82 -31.16 -16.76 -13.21
N LYS A 83 -31.36 -17.61 -12.19
CA LYS A 83 -31.32 -19.09 -12.22
C LYS A 83 -29.93 -19.75 -12.22
N VAL A 84 -28.90 -19.08 -11.70
CA VAL A 84 -27.61 -19.74 -11.47
C VAL A 84 -27.71 -20.75 -10.31
N ASP A 85 -27.54 -22.03 -10.60
CA ASP A 85 -27.33 -23.09 -9.61
C ASP A 85 -25.82 -23.26 -9.36
N HIS A 86 -25.30 -22.57 -8.34
CA HIS A 86 -23.90 -22.65 -7.96
C HIS A 86 -23.77 -22.67 -6.43
N PRO A 87 -22.91 -23.51 -5.83
CA PRO A 87 -22.80 -23.66 -4.38
C PRO A 87 -22.35 -22.39 -3.63
N ALA A 88 -21.73 -21.44 -4.33
CA ALA A 88 -21.35 -20.13 -3.76
C ALA A 88 -22.45 -19.06 -3.88
N VAL A 89 -23.57 -19.35 -4.54
CA VAL A 89 -24.68 -18.41 -4.78
C VAL A 89 -25.85 -18.74 -3.86
N VAL A 90 -26.34 -17.76 -3.11
CA VAL A 90 -27.47 -17.86 -2.19
C VAL A 90 -28.46 -16.74 -2.51
N ASP A 91 -29.71 -17.10 -2.78
CA ASP A 91 -30.79 -16.17 -3.14
C ASP A 91 -30.44 -15.23 -4.32
N GLY A 92 -29.66 -15.72 -5.29
CA GLY A 92 -29.22 -14.95 -6.46
C GLY A 92 -28.01 -14.05 -6.23
N TYR A 93 -27.37 -14.11 -5.07
CA TYR A 93 -26.17 -13.34 -4.74
C TYR A 93 -25.00 -14.26 -4.40
N LEU A 94 -23.77 -13.82 -4.70
CA LEU A 94 -22.59 -14.51 -4.18
C LEU A 94 -22.55 -14.34 -2.65
N ASP A 95 -22.43 -15.45 -1.92
CA ASP A 95 -22.26 -15.45 -0.46
C ASP A 95 -20.79 -15.65 -0.11
N ARG A 96 -20.22 -14.78 0.74
CA ARG A 96 -18.81 -14.81 1.12
C ARG A 96 -18.38 -16.14 1.76
N LEU A 97 -19.20 -16.69 2.65
CA LEU A 97 -18.86 -17.92 3.36
C LEU A 97 -18.97 -19.13 2.42
N ALA A 98 -20.02 -19.15 1.60
CA ALA A 98 -20.21 -20.18 0.59
C ALA A 98 -19.08 -20.14 -0.46
N LEU A 99 -18.64 -18.95 -0.88
CA LEU A 99 -17.48 -18.75 -1.74
C LEU A 99 -16.21 -19.32 -1.13
N VAL A 100 -15.85 -18.89 0.09
CA VAL A 100 -14.64 -19.37 0.77
C VAL A 100 -14.69 -20.89 0.95
N HIS A 101 -15.85 -21.44 1.30
CA HIS A 101 -16.02 -22.88 1.46
C HIS A 101 -15.86 -23.62 0.13
N TRP A 102 -16.49 -23.14 -0.93
CA TRP A 102 -16.39 -23.73 -2.27
C TRP A 102 -14.96 -23.68 -2.81
N VAL A 103 -14.28 -22.53 -2.71
CA VAL A 103 -12.87 -22.39 -3.10
C VAL A 103 -12.01 -23.35 -2.30
N LYS A 104 -12.19 -23.42 -0.97
CA LYS A 104 -11.50 -24.43 -0.15
C LYS A 104 -11.74 -25.83 -0.69
N GLN A 105 -12.99 -26.25 -0.92
CA GLN A 105 -13.28 -27.60 -1.45
C GLN A 105 -12.62 -27.90 -2.81
N LYS A 106 -12.54 -26.89 -3.70
CA LYS A 106 -11.94 -27.04 -5.03
C LYS A 106 -10.41 -27.08 -5.00
N ILE A 107 -9.81 -26.38 -4.05
CA ILE A 107 -8.37 -26.19 -3.93
C ILE A 107 -7.75 -27.16 -2.93
N LEU A 108 -8.53 -27.73 -2.00
CA LEU A 108 -8.10 -28.60 -0.90
C LEU A 108 -7.36 -29.85 -1.40
N MET A 109 -6.07 -29.69 -1.61
CA MET A 109 -5.09 -30.59 -1.02
C MET A 109 -5.02 -30.33 0.50
N PRO A 110 -4.68 -31.34 1.31
CA PRO A 110 -4.25 -31.16 2.69
C PRO A 110 -2.89 -30.46 2.71
N LEU A 111 -2.87 -29.16 2.46
CA LEU A 111 -1.71 -28.31 2.74
C LEU A 111 -1.65 -28.16 4.26
N GLY A 112 -0.59 -28.71 4.85
CA GLY A 112 -0.45 -28.85 6.30
C GLY A 112 -0.13 -27.56 7.04
N SER A 113 -0.06 -26.40 6.38
CA SER A 113 0.25 -25.14 7.04
C SER A 113 -1.02 -24.32 7.30
N ASN A 114 -1.23 -24.02 8.58
CA ASN A 114 -2.24 -23.06 9.03
C ASN A 114 -1.75 -21.60 8.85
N GLN A 115 -0.60 -21.39 8.21
CA GLN A 115 0.03 -20.07 8.09
C GLN A 115 -0.45 -19.33 6.83
N LEU A 116 -0.97 -20.02 5.82
CA LEU A 116 -1.50 -19.41 4.60
C LEU A 116 -3.04 -19.30 4.64
N ILE A 117 -3.54 -18.08 4.58
CA ILE A 117 -4.96 -17.77 4.46
C ILE A 117 -5.27 -17.43 3.01
N HIS A 118 -6.07 -18.30 2.39
CA HIS A 118 -6.56 -18.12 1.03
C HIS A 118 -7.77 -17.18 1.02
N VAL A 119 -7.64 -16.02 0.37
CA VAL A 119 -8.68 -15.00 0.25
C VAL A 119 -9.17 -14.98 -1.18
N PRO A 120 -10.33 -15.58 -1.50
CA PRO A 120 -10.84 -15.55 -2.87
C PRO A 120 -11.36 -14.16 -3.20
N VAL A 121 -10.93 -13.61 -4.32
CA VAL A 121 -11.35 -12.30 -4.82
C VAL A 121 -11.99 -12.43 -6.19
N VAL A 122 -12.94 -11.56 -6.49
CA VAL A 122 -13.57 -11.49 -7.83
C VAL A 122 -13.11 -10.20 -8.49
N GLU A 123 -12.50 -10.31 -9.65
CA GLU A 123 -12.01 -9.17 -10.43
C GLU A 123 -13.13 -8.58 -11.30
N PHE A 124 -13.10 -7.26 -11.45
CA PHE A 124 -14.01 -6.50 -12.27
C PHE A 124 -13.28 -5.39 -13.01
N ASP A 125 -13.77 -5.07 -14.21
CA ASP A 125 -13.28 -3.93 -14.97
C ASP A 125 -13.75 -2.61 -14.35
N TYR A 126 -13.03 -1.53 -14.68
CA TYR A 126 -13.43 -0.16 -14.33
C TYR A 126 -14.88 0.14 -14.72
N SER A 127 -15.33 -0.33 -15.89
CA SER A 127 -16.69 -0.07 -16.40
C SER A 127 -17.81 -0.63 -15.51
N GLN A 128 -17.48 -1.61 -14.66
CA GLN A 128 -18.40 -2.24 -13.72
C GLN A 128 -18.31 -1.62 -12.31
N PHE A 129 -17.41 -0.67 -12.09
CA PHE A 129 -17.30 0.00 -10.81
C PHE A 129 -18.57 0.80 -10.50
N PRO A 130 -19.10 0.77 -9.26
CA PRO A 130 -20.25 1.59 -8.90
C PRO A 130 -19.91 3.07 -9.05
N LYS A 131 -20.57 3.76 -9.99
CA LYS A 131 -20.26 5.14 -10.38
C LYS A 131 -20.35 6.13 -9.21
N GLU A 132 -21.17 5.80 -8.22
CA GLU A 132 -21.40 6.58 -7.02
C GLU A 132 -20.16 6.67 -6.12
N TYR A 133 -19.19 5.75 -6.26
CA TYR A 133 -17.95 5.73 -5.49
C TYR A 133 -16.77 6.40 -6.21
N LEU A 134 -16.94 6.86 -7.44
CA LEU A 134 -15.82 7.38 -8.22
C LEU A 134 -15.30 8.69 -7.61
N PRO A 135 -13.99 8.78 -7.30
CA PRO A 135 -13.40 10.05 -6.92
C PRO A 135 -13.53 11.02 -8.11
N SER A 136 -13.89 12.28 -7.81
CA SER A 136 -14.22 13.33 -8.79
C SER A 136 -13.19 13.67 -9.89
N LYS A 137 -12.03 13.00 -9.92
CA LYS A 137 -10.97 13.19 -10.95
C LYS A 137 -10.39 11.82 -11.36
N GLU A 138 -10.77 11.35 -12.54
CA GLU A 138 -10.52 9.99 -13.06
C GLU A 138 -9.21 9.82 -13.86
N CYS A 139 -8.19 10.66 -13.66
CA CYS A 139 -7.00 10.60 -14.52
C CYS A 139 -6.24 9.27 -14.34
N GLY A 140 -6.37 8.37 -15.31
CA GLY A 140 -5.59 7.14 -15.44
C GLY A 140 -6.22 5.87 -14.87
N LEU A 141 -7.39 5.94 -14.20
CA LEU A 141 -7.99 4.76 -13.55
C LEU A 141 -8.73 3.82 -14.52
N LEU A 142 -9.11 4.31 -15.70
CA LEU A 142 -9.96 3.61 -16.67
C LEU A 142 -9.42 2.24 -17.12
N HIS A 143 -8.12 2.01 -17.00
CA HIS A 143 -7.44 0.80 -17.47
C HIS A 143 -7.14 -0.20 -16.36
N HIS A 144 -7.47 0.12 -15.11
CA HIS A 144 -7.14 -0.72 -13.97
C HIS A 144 -8.38 -1.40 -13.42
N THR A 145 -8.25 -2.68 -13.11
CA THR A 145 -9.30 -3.49 -12.50
C THR A 145 -9.47 -3.16 -11.02
N TRP A 146 -10.57 -3.64 -10.46
CA TRP A 146 -10.83 -3.63 -9.03
C TRP A 146 -11.35 -4.99 -8.60
N TYR A 147 -11.30 -5.26 -7.30
CA TYR A 147 -11.59 -6.55 -6.71
C TYR A 147 -12.68 -6.44 -5.66
N ALA A 148 -13.58 -7.41 -5.66
CA ALA A 148 -14.53 -7.64 -4.58
C ALA A 148 -13.94 -8.64 -3.60
N VAL A 149 -13.61 -8.19 -2.39
CA VAL A 149 -12.90 -8.96 -1.36
C VAL A 149 -13.88 -9.39 -0.27
N PRO A 150 -13.88 -10.68 0.13
CA PRO A 150 -14.83 -11.22 1.11
C PRO A 150 -14.42 -10.91 2.55
N ILE A 151 -14.27 -9.62 2.88
CA ILE A 151 -13.95 -9.19 4.25
C ILE A 151 -15.22 -9.13 5.10
N ILE A 152 -15.10 -9.60 6.34
CA ILE A 152 -16.17 -9.50 7.34
C ILE A 152 -16.18 -8.08 7.91
N THR A 153 -17.30 -7.37 7.73
CA THR A 153 -17.56 -6.08 8.37
C THR A 153 -18.94 -6.06 9.00
N THR A 154 -19.17 -5.11 9.91
CA THR A 154 -20.47 -4.85 10.53
C THR A 154 -21.23 -3.77 9.72
N PRO A 155 -22.55 -3.91 9.49
CA PRO A 155 -23.41 -5.08 9.73
C PRO A 155 -23.05 -6.32 8.90
N LEU A 156 -23.31 -7.50 9.46
CA LEU A 156 -22.88 -8.82 8.95
C LEU A 156 -23.77 -9.37 7.81
N ASP A 157 -24.10 -8.59 6.77
CA ASP A 157 -24.67 -9.22 5.57
C ASP A 157 -23.57 -10.03 4.90
N ARG A 158 -23.79 -11.33 4.67
CA ARG A 158 -22.81 -12.28 4.10
C ARG A 158 -22.63 -12.15 2.58
N ARG A 159 -23.48 -11.38 1.91
CA ARG A 159 -23.50 -11.23 0.44
C ARG A 159 -22.76 -10.00 -0.06
N SER A 160 -22.26 -9.17 0.86
CA SER A 160 -21.50 -7.96 0.52
C SER A 160 -20.01 -8.22 0.38
N PHE A 161 -19.32 -7.44 -0.42
CA PHE A 161 -17.88 -7.55 -0.62
C PHE A 161 -17.28 -6.17 -0.51
N MET A 162 -16.12 -6.08 0.12
CA MET A 162 -15.37 -4.83 0.19
C MET A 162 -14.74 -4.58 -1.18
N VAL A 163 -14.87 -3.36 -1.67
CA VAL A 163 -14.20 -2.91 -2.89
C VAL A 163 -12.72 -2.67 -2.57
N TRP A 164 -11.84 -3.20 -3.40
CA TRP A 164 -10.39 -3.02 -3.29
C TRP A 164 -9.78 -2.78 -4.67
N ALA A 165 -8.98 -1.73 -4.84
CA ALA A 165 -8.36 -1.42 -6.12
C ALA A 165 -6.89 -0.99 -5.90
N PRO A 166 -5.97 -1.95 -5.68
CA PRO A 166 -4.59 -1.65 -5.30
C PRO A 166 -3.82 -0.87 -6.38
N ASP A 167 -4.12 -1.11 -7.66
CA ASP A 167 -3.50 -0.36 -8.74
C ASP A 167 -4.02 1.09 -8.80
N TRP A 168 -5.28 1.33 -8.41
CA TRP A 168 -5.79 2.69 -8.31
C TRP A 168 -5.09 3.44 -7.18
N GLU A 169 -4.91 2.80 -6.02
CA GLU A 169 -4.10 3.34 -4.92
C GLU A 169 -2.69 3.68 -5.41
N ARG A 170 -2.06 2.78 -6.20
CA ARG A 170 -0.73 3.01 -6.77
C ARG A 170 -0.70 4.21 -7.71
N CYS A 171 -1.65 4.32 -8.64
CA CYS A 171 -1.75 5.46 -9.57
C CYS A 171 -1.91 6.79 -8.83
N VAL A 172 -2.76 6.82 -7.79
CA VAL A 172 -2.92 8.03 -6.96
C VAL A 172 -1.61 8.34 -6.23
N MET A 173 -0.95 7.34 -5.65
CA MET A 173 0.35 7.51 -5.00
C MET A 173 1.42 8.06 -5.96
N ASP A 174 1.53 7.48 -7.15
CA ASP A 174 2.53 7.88 -8.15
C ASP A 174 2.21 9.25 -8.80
N SER A 175 1.00 9.79 -8.61
CA SER A 175 0.66 11.14 -9.08
C SER A 175 1.38 12.27 -8.32
N HIS A 176 1.96 11.96 -7.15
CA HIS A 176 2.77 12.91 -6.38
C HIS A 176 4.23 12.43 -6.30
N PRO A 177 5.22 13.20 -6.80
CA PRO A 177 6.60 12.74 -6.93
C PRO A 177 7.25 12.36 -5.59
N GLN A 178 6.82 13.00 -4.50
CA GLN A 178 7.35 12.75 -3.16
C GLN A 178 6.56 11.72 -2.35
N SER A 179 5.52 11.08 -2.90
CA SER A 179 4.65 10.18 -2.11
C SER A 179 5.42 9.03 -1.44
N ARG A 180 6.44 8.49 -2.12
CA ARG A 180 7.31 7.43 -1.59
C ARG A 180 8.19 7.95 -0.46
N ALA A 181 8.85 9.10 -0.67
CA ALA A 181 9.66 9.77 0.35
C ALA A 181 8.83 10.04 1.62
N LEU A 182 7.63 10.61 1.44
CA LEU A 182 6.70 10.93 2.53
C LEU A 182 6.23 9.66 3.26
N SER A 183 5.93 8.58 2.54
CA SER A 183 5.56 7.29 3.14
C SER A 183 6.70 6.74 4.00
N CYS A 184 7.94 6.76 3.50
CA CYS A 184 9.12 6.33 4.27
C CYS A 184 9.32 7.18 5.53
N LEU A 185 9.31 8.52 5.40
CA LEU A 185 9.50 9.43 6.53
C LEU A 185 8.40 9.24 7.59
N LEU A 186 7.14 9.16 7.19
CA LEU A 186 6.03 8.92 8.12
C LEU A 186 6.15 7.57 8.81
N LYS A 187 6.57 6.52 8.10
CA LYS A 187 6.83 5.20 8.68
C LYS A 187 7.94 5.30 9.72
N THR A 188 9.08 5.90 9.40
CA THR A 188 10.17 6.05 10.37
C THR A 188 9.73 6.82 11.61
N LEU A 189 8.98 7.91 11.44
CA LEU A 189 8.48 8.70 12.56
C LEU A 189 7.45 7.97 13.42
N CYS A 190 6.60 7.13 12.81
CA CYS A 190 5.50 6.47 13.51
C CYS A 190 5.81 5.05 13.99
N LEU A 191 6.61 4.26 13.25
CA LEU A 191 6.86 2.84 13.53
C LEU A 191 7.56 2.60 14.86
N GLU A 192 8.46 3.50 15.28
CA GLU A 192 9.09 3.38 16.61
C GLU A 192 8.08 3.43 17.75
N ARG A 193 6.86 3.89 17.48
CA ARG A 193 5.79 4.07 18.44
C ARG A 193 4.69 3.01 18.32
N PHE A 194 4.72 2.16 17.28
CA PHE A 194 3.73 1.13 17.01
C PHE A 194 4.33 -0.26 16.90
N LYS A 195 3.65 -1.23 17.51
CA LYS A 195 4.07 -2.64 17.43
C LYS A 195 3.63 -3.32 16.12
N ASP A 196 2.59 -2.81 15.47
CA ASP A 196 2.01 -3.39 14.25
C ASP A 196 2.40 -2.58 13.01
N GLU A 197 3.46 -3.02 12.34
CA GLU A 197 3.98 -2.38 11.13
C GLU A 197 2.96 -2.38 9.98
N ASN A 198 2.20 -3.46 9.79
CA ASN A 198 1.25 -3.57 8.68
C ASN A 198 0.02 -2.68 8.90
N HIS A 199 -0.43 -2.54 10.14
CA HIS A 199 -1.48 -1.60 10.48
C HIS A 199 -1.03 -0.16 10.22
N MET A 200 0.20 0.19 10.62
CA MET A 200 0.76 1.50 10.35
C MET A 200 0.94 1.79 8.87
N ASP A 201 1.39 0.82 8.07
CA ASP A 201 1.48 0.97 6.62
C ASP A 201 0.11 1.29 6.00
N LYS A 202 -0.96 0.59 6.42
CA LYS A 202 -2.33 0.86 5.97
C LYS A 202 -2.81 2.26 6.36
N LEU A 203 -2.51 2.70 7.60
CA LEU A 203 -2.86 4.04 8.09
C LEU A 203 -2.16 5.13 7.28
N ILE A 204 -0.83 5.03 7.12
CA ILE A 204 -0.01 6.00 6.40
C ILE A 204 -0.41 6.06 4.93
N ARG A 205 -0.61 4.90 4.30
CA ARG A 205 -1.08 4.82 2.92
C ARG A 205 -2.44 5.49 2.75
N SER A 206 -3.39 5.20 3.64
CA SER A 206 -4.73 5.83 3.57
C SER A 206 -4.66 7.33 3.78
N LEU A 207 -3.85 7.81 4.73
CA LEU A 207 -3.61 9.23 4.94
C LEU A 207 -3.07 9.90 3.68
N LEU A 208 -2.04 9.33 3.05
CA LEU A 208 -1.45 9.85 1.82
C LEU A 208 -2.48 9.90 0.68
N LEU A 209 -3.22 8.80 0.47
CA LEU A 209 -4.24 8.71 -0.57
C LEU A 209 -5.33 9.80 -0.44
N HIS A 210 -5.73 10.14 0.78
CA HIS A 210 -6.71 11.22 1.03
C HIS A 210 -6.15 12.63 0.79
N GLU A 211 -4.83 12.81 0.96
CA GLU A 211 -4.21 14.14 1.00
C GLU A 211 -3.39 14.49 -0.24
N ILE A 212 -2.94 13.51 -1.03
CA ILE A 212 -2.14 13.71 -2.26
C ILE A 212 -2.67 14.82 -3.17
N PRO A 213 -3.98 14.92 -3.46
CA PRO A 213 -4.50 15.98 -4.33
C PRO A 213 -4.32 17.41 -3.78
N LYS A 214 -3.97 17.56 -2.50
CA LYS A 214 -3.81 18.81 -1.77
C LYS A 214 -2.36 19.07 -1.33
N LEU A 215 -1.46 18.09 -1.54
CA LEU A 215 -0.10 18.17 -1.02
C LEU A 215 0.71 19.26 -1.75
N PRO A 216 1.50 20.06 -1.00
CA PRO A 216 2.53 20.93 -1.59
C PRO A 216 3.62 20.12 -2.30
N ARG A 217 4.27 20.72 -3.30
CA ARG A 217 5.43 20.09 -3.97
C ARG A 217 6.70 20.05 -3.11
N ASP A 218 6.76 20.83 -2.04
CA ASP A 218 7.90 20.83 -1.12
C ASP A 218 7.77 19.67 -0.11
N LEU A 219 8.85 18.91 0.07
CA LEU A 219 8.84 17.69 0.89
C LEU A 219 8.57 18.01 2.36
N GLY A 220 9.20 19.06 2.88
CA GLY A 220 9.04 19.49 4.27
C GLY A 220 7.62 19.99 4.54
N ALA A 221 7.10 20.86 3.68
CA ALA A 221 5.73 21.36 3.76
C ALA A 221 4.70 20.23 3.64
N SER A 222 4.92 19.27 2.74
CA SER A 222 4.08 18.08 2.61
C SER A 222 4.11 17.20 3.86
N LEU A 223 5.28 16.94 4.44
CA LEU A 223 5.41 16.17 5.66
C LEU A 223 4.68 16.85 6.83
N MET A 224 4.85 18.16 6.98
CA MET A 224 4.15 18.96 8.00
C MET A 224 2.64 18.90 7.82
N HIS A 225 2.13 19.08 6.60
CA HIS A 225 0.70 18.96 6.29
C HIS A 225 0.14 17.58 6.65
N LEU A 226 0.88 16.51 6.32
CA LEU A 226 0.46 15.14 6.64
C LEU A 226 0.44 14.86 8.14
N LEU A 227 1.46 15.30 8.87
CA LEU A 227 1.51 15.17 10.33
C LEU A 227 0.36 15.93 11.01
N GLU A 228 0.10 17.16 10.57
CA GLU A 228 -1.03 17.97 11.04
C GLU A 228 -2.38 17.28 10.78
N THR A 229 -2.53 16.76 9.56
CA THR A 229 -3.73 16.01 9.18
C THR A 229 -3.88 14.75 10.01
N LEU A 230 -2.80 14.01 10.25
CA LEU A 230 -2.83 12.80 11.07
C LEU A 230 -3.24 13.12 12.51
N VAL A 231 -2.65 14.15 13.13
CA VAL A 231 -3.06 14.63 14.47
C VAL A 231 -4.54 15.00 14.50
N LYS A 232 -5.03 15.69 13.46
CA LYS A 232 -6.46 16.02 13.33
C LYS A 232 -7.32 14.76 13.22
N ARG A 233 -6.93 13.77 12.41
CA ARG A 233 -7.68 12.51 12.24
C ARG A 233 -7.70 11.68 13.52
N LEU A 234 -6.61 11.68 14.28
CA LEU A 234 -6.51 11.03 15.58
C LEU A 234 -7.44 11.68 16.61
N SER A 235 -7.49 13.01 16.68
CA SER A 235 -8.43 13.69 17.59
C SER A 235 -9.90 13.48 17.20
N MET A 236 -10.19 13.26 15.92
CA MET A 236 -11.51 12.84 15.43
C MET A 236 -11.78 11.34 15.65
N GLY A 237 -10.78 10.55 16.03
CA GLY A 237 -10.86 9.11 16.16
C GLY A 237 -11.24 8.39 14.86
N ARG A 238 -11.03 8.99 13.69
CA ARG A 238 -11.47 8.43 12.40
C ARG A 238 -10.50 8.68 11.25
N LEU A 239 -10.02 7.58 10.64
CA LEU A 239 -9.31 7.58 9.36
C LEU A 239 -9.80 6.40 8.52
N PRO A 240 -10.65 6.62 7.50
CA PRO A 240 -11.11 5.55 6.64
C PRO A 240 -10.12 5.26 5.50
N PRO A 241 -10.12 4.03 4.94
CA PRO A 241 -9.55 3.77 3.61
C PRO A 241 -10.17 4.67 2.52
N ILE A 242 -9.46 4.87 1.40
CA ILE A 242 -9.91 5.79 0.34
C ILE A 242 -11.23 5.36 -0.32
N LEU A 243 -11.45 4.04 -0.49
CA LEU A 243 -12.65 3.50 -1.14
C LEU A 243 -13.74 3.07 -0.17
N VAL A 244 -13.49 3.08 1.14
CA VAL A 244 -14.35 2.43 2.14
C VAL A 244 -14.55 3.35 3.35
N ASP A 245 -15.49 4.28 3.28
CA ASP A 245 -15.62 5.33 4.30
C ASP A 245 -16.15 4.84 5.67
N ASN A 246 -16.82 3.68 5.69
CA ASN A 246 -17.48 3.11 6.87
C ASN A 246 -16.55 2.24 7.71
N VAL A 247 -15.36 1.93 7.21
CA VAL A 247 -14.30 1.26 7.98
C VAL A 247 -13.42 2.31 8.61
N ASN A 248 -13.13 2.16 9.91
CA ASN A 248 -12.18 3.01 10.60
C ASN A 248 -10.87 2.27 10.81
N LEU A 249 -9.77 2.77 10.23
CA LEU A 249 -8.45 2.21 10.47
C LEU A 249 -7.90 2.57 11.84
N LEU A 250 -8.44 3.57 12.54
CA LEU A 250 -8.03 3.92 13.92
C LEU A 250 -8.73 3.06 14.97
N SER A 251 -8.98 1.78 14.67
CA SER A 251 -9.65 0.82 15.57
C SER A 251 -8.73 0.27 16.67
N MET A 252 -7.96 1.14 17.32
CA MET A 252 -7.12 0.80 18.47
C MET A 252 -7.84 1.13 19.78
N ASP A 253 -7.35 0.61 20.90
CA ASP A 253 -7.87 0.99 22.20
C ASP A 253 -7.65 2.49 22.46
N MET A 254 -8.54 3.09 23.25
CA MET A 254 -8.55 4.55 23.47
C MET A 254 -7.26 5.06 24.11
N GLU A 255 -6.63 4.28 24.99
CA GLU A 255 -5.38 4.66 25.66
C GLU A 255 -4.21 4.73 24.66
N SER A 256 -4.08 3.71 23.80
CA SER A 256 -3.09 3.70 22.72
C SER A 256 -3.32 4.85 21.73
N LEU A 257 -4.58 5.15 21.39
CA LEU A 257 -4.92 6.24 20.48
C LEU A 257 -4.54 7.61 21.05
N GLU A 258 -4.87 7.87 22.32
CA GLU A 258 -4.56 9.11 23.02
C GLU A 258 -3.04 9.32 23.15
N LYS A 259 -2.32 8.27 23.58
CA LYS A 259 -0.86 8.30 23.66
C LYS A 259 -0.22 8.58 22.31
N PHE A 260 -0.74 7.99 21.23
CA PHE A 260 -0.24 8.25 19.88
C PHE A 260 -0.49 9.70 19.46
N HIS A 261 -1.72 10.19 19.67
CA HIS A 261 -2.08 11.56 19.40
C HIS A 261 -1.16 12.55 20.11
N ASP A 262 -0.92 12.36 21.41
CA ASP A 262 -0.07 13.25 22.21
C ASP A 262 1.39 13.21 21.78
N THR A 263 1.88 12.02 21.41
CA THR A 263 3.24 11.84 20.87
C THR A 263 3.41 12.62 19.57
N LEU A 264 2.48 12.45 18.62
CA LEU A 264 2.54 13.16 17.34
C LEU A 264 2.36 14.66 17.49
N LYS A 265 1.48 15.10 18.39
CA LYS A 265 1.27 16.52 18.69
C LYS A 265 2.54 17.16 19.25
N SER A 266 3.26 16.44 20.12
CA SER A 266 4.54 16.88 20.68
C SER A 266 5.64 16.95 19.61
N LEU A 267 5.73 15.91 18.76
CA LEU A 267 6.65 15.89 17.60
C LEU A 267 6.38 17.06 16.66
N LEU A 268 5.12 17.30 16.31
CA LEU A 268 4.74 18.38 15.41
C LEU A 268 5.11 19.75 15.99
N LYS A 269 4.85 19.99 17.28
CA LYS A 269 5.27 21.22 17.97
C LYS A 269 6.78 21.41 17.92
N TYR A 270 7.53 20.34 18.14
CA TYR A 270 8.98 20.35 18.09
C TYR A 270 9.51 20.69 16.69
N LEU A 271 8.99 20.03 15.64
CA LEU A 271 9.38 20.29 14.25
C LEU A 271 9.09 21.74 13.86
N ARG A 272 7.93 22.29 14.22
CA ARG A 272 7.61 23.71 13.95
C ARG A 272 8.61 24.67 14.58
N CYS A 273 8.92 24.48 15.86
CA CYS A 273 9.91 25.30 16.58
C CYS A 273 11.29 25.25 15.90
N HIS A 274 11.70 24.08 15.38
CA HIS A 274 12.95 23.95 14.67
C HIS A 274 12.95 24.61 13.29
N ILE A 275 11.84 24.50 12.54
CA ILE A 275 11.67 25.18 11.25
C ILE A 275 11.69 26.71 11.45
N GLU A 276 11.02 27.22 12.49
CA GLU A 276 11.01 28.65 12.84
C GLU A 276 12.44 29.16 13.14
N LYS A 277 13.18 28.44 13.99
CA LYS A 277 14.58 28.79 14.30
C LYS A 277 15.48 28.74 13.07
N ALA A 278 15.30 27.76 12.19
CA ALA A 278 16.08 27.67 10.96
C ALA A 278 15.82 28.87 10.03
N ASN A 279 14.59 29.42 10.05
CA ASN A 279 14.21 30.60 9.28
C ASN A 279 14.67 31.92 9.93
N GLU A 280 14.90 31.96 11.25
CA GLU A 280 15.43 33.14 11.96
C GLU A 280 16.92 33.42 11.66
N PHE A 281 17.65 32.41 11.21
CA PHE A 281 19.03 32.53 10.73
C PHE A 281 19.10 32.28 9.21
N PRO A 282 18.51 33.15 8.36
CA PRO A 282 18.56 32.99 6.92
C PRO A 282 19.99 33.31 6.46
N ASN A 283 20.87 32.31 6.52
CA ASN A 283 22.24 32.26 6.04
C ASN A 283 22.93 33.59 5.73
N ASP A 284 23.86 33.95 6.61
CA ASP A 284 25.18 34.38 6.16
C ASP A 284 25.64 33.40 5.07
N LYS A 285 26.00 33.91 3.88
CA LYS A 285 26.04 33.19 2.57
C LYS A 285 27.02 32.02 2.46
N THR A 286 27.55 31.49 3.56
CA THR A 286 28.26 30.23 3.58
C THR A 286 27.29 29.08 3.33
N ASP A 287 27.31 28.58 2.09
CA ASP A 287 26.62 27.40 1.63
C ASP A 287 26.68 26.27 2.69
N PRO A 288 25.57 25.95 3.37
CA PRO A 288 25.54 24.89 4.37
C PRO A 288 25.88 23.52 3.76
N ASN A 289 25.73 23.35 2.45
CA ASN A 289 26.10 22.10 1.77
C ASN A 289 27.62 21.99 1.53
N ALA A 290 28.38 23.09 1.65
CA ALA A 290 29.81 23.07 1.39
C ALA A 290 30.64 22.40 2.49
N SER A 291 30.18 22.39 3.76
CA SER A 291 30.92 21.72 4.85
C SER A 291 30.54 20.26 5.05
N PHE A 292 29.32 19.84 4.66
CA PHE A 292 28.84 18.47 4.90
C PHE A 292 29.21 17.47 3.79
N LEU A 293 29.58 17.94 2.60
CA LEU A 293 30.02 17.10 1.47
C LEU A 293 31.55 17.00 1.31
N GLN A 294 32.33 17.64 2.19
CA GLN A 294 33.80 17.64 2.05
C GLN A 294 34.49 16.38 2.60
N ASP A 295 33.85 15.59 3.45
CA ASP A 295 34.49 14.39 4.03
C ASP A 295 34.45 13.14 3.12
N ASP A 296 33.67 13.14 2.03
CA ASP A 296 33.54 11.97 1.13
C ASP A 296 34.12 12.21 -0.29
N LYS A 297 34.63 13.40 -0.60
CA LYS A 297 35.10 13.74 -1.96
C LYS A 297 36.56 13.40 -2.27
N GLU A 298 37.32 12.80 -1.34
CA GLU A 298 38.75 12.53 -1.59
C GLU A 298 39.06 11.29 -2.46
N LYS A 299 38.06 10.62 -3.04
CA LYS A 299 38.29 9.50 -3.98
C LYS A 299 37.26 9.41 -5.10
N LYS A 300 37.33 10.30 -6.09
CA LYS A 300 36.82 10.05 -7.45
C LYS A 300 37.18 11.19 -8.39
N ASP A 301 38.44 11.19 -8.82
CA ASP A 301 38.81 11.82 -10.09
C ASP A 301 38.83 10.75 -11.19
N GLU A 302 38.46 11.20 -12.40
CA GLU A 302 38.51 10.54 -13.70
C GLU A 302 37.37 9.58 -14.10
N LYS A 303 36.31 10.16 -14.70
CA LYS A 303 35.95 9.88 -16.10
C LYS A 303 34.87 10.85 -16.59
N LYS A 304 35.21 11.61 -17.63
CA LYS A 304 34.33 12.55 -18.35
C LYS A 304 33.72 11.81 -19.54
N TYR A 305 32.39 11.69 -19.61
CA TYR A 305 31.67 11.26 -20.80
C TYR A 305 30.39 12.11 -20.95
N ASN A 306 30.14 12.57 -22.17
CA ASN A 306 28.96 13.34 -22.56
C ASN A 306 27.77 12.39 -22.85
N SER A 307 26.56 12.73 -22.41
CA SER A 307 25.31 12.37 -23.11
C SER A 307 24.11 13.17 -22.59
N GLU A 308 23.33 13.71 -23.52
CA GLU A 308 22.18 14.63 -23.31
C GLU A 308 20.85 13.90 -22.98
N ASP A 309 20.85 12.87 -22.14
CA ASP A 309 19.64 12.12 -21.74
C ASP A 309 19.40 12.13 -20.20
N GLU A 310 19.96 13.09 -19.44
CA GLU A 310 20.05 13.04 -17.97
C GLU A 310 18.85 13.61 -17.17
N GLU A 311 17.80 14.16 -17.80
CA GLU A 311 16.74 14.86 -17.04
C GLU A 311 15.84 13.94 -16.19
N GLU A 312 15.62 12.67 -16.55
CA GLU A 312 14.82 11.74 -15.73
C GLU A 312 15.63 11.13 -14.57
N ASP A 313 16.92 10.89 -14.76
CA ASP A 313 17.81 10.32 -13.73
C ASP A 313 18.19 11.36 -12.66
N GLU A 314 18.24 12.65 -13.01
CA GLU A 314 18.55 13.73 -12.06
C GLU A 314 17.44 13.93 -11.00
N VAL A 315 16.17 13.69 -11.36
CA VAL A 315 15.03 13.82 -10.44
C VAL A 315 15.04 12.74 -9.36
N ASP A 316 15.34 11.49 -9.73
CA ASP A 316 15.38 10.36 -8.78
C ASP A 316 16.55 10.50 -7.80
N HIS A 317 17.72 10.97 -8.25
CA HIS A 317 18.88 11.21 -7.37
C HIS A 317 18.63 12.32 -6.34
N LYS A 318 17.95 13.41 -6.75
CA LYS A 318 17.62 14.50 -5.83
C LYS A 318 16.66 14.06 -4.73
N VAL A 319 15.69 13.19 -5.04
CA VAL A 319 14.75 12.65 -4.04
C VAL A 319 15.48 11.76 -3.03
N GLU A 320 16.44 10.95 -3.48
CA GLU A 320 17.25 10.12 -2.57
C GLU A 320 18.12 10.97 -1.63
N ASP A 321 18.76 12.03 -2.12
CA ASP A 321 19.56 12.96 -1.32
C ASP A 321 18.71 13.71 -0.29
N ASP A 322 17.51 14.19 -0.68
CA ASP A 322 16.57 14.85 0.23
C ASP A 322 16.09 13.89 1.33
N ILE A 323 15.77 12.64 0.98
CA ILE A 323 15.41 11.60 1.96
C ILE A 323 16.58 11.36 2.93
N LEU A 324 17.81 11.20 2.42
CA LEU A 324 18.98 10.96 3.24
C LEU A 324 19.26 12.13 4.19
N LEU A 325 19.10 13.36 3.70
CA LEU A 325 19.23 14.58 4.50
C LEU A 325 18.20 14.62 5.63
N TRP A 326 16.94 14.32 5.34
CA TRP A 326 15.90 14.24 6.37
C TRP A 326 16.14 13.09 7.33
N HIS A 327 16.60 11.92 6.88
CA HIS A 327 16.95 10.81 7.76
C HIS A 327 18.11 11.17 8.68
N LYS A 328 19.17 11.80 8.16
CA LYS A 328 20.31 12.27 8.94
C LYS A 328 19.88 13.37 9.93
N TYR A 329 19.00 14.27 9.49
CA TYR A 329 18.39 15.26 10.37
C TYR A 329 17.59 14.60 11.49
N LEU A 330 16.74 13.62 11.18
CA LEU A 330 15.96 12.87 12.15
C LEU A 330 16.85 12.03 13.09
N GLU A 331 17.94 11.43 12.57
CA GLU A 331 18.92 10.69 13.36
C GLU A 331 19.64 11.62 14.35
N ILE A 332 20.11 12.78 13.90
CA ILE A 332 20.78 13.77 14.75
C ILE A 332 19.82 14.30 15.81
N MET A 333 18.57 14.56 15.43
CA MET A 333 17.59 15.23 16.29
C MET A 333 16.92 14.29 17.29
N PHE A 334 16.74 13.02 16.92
CA PHE A 334 15.95 12.07 17.69
C PHE A 334 16.72 10.78 18.04
N GLY A 335 17.97 10.62 17.61
CA GLY A 335 18.78 9.43 17.87
C GLY A 335 18.32 8.18 17.10
N LEU A 336 17.51 8.35 16.06
CA LEU A 336 16.94 7.25 15.27
C LEU A 336 18.00 6.73 14.30
N LYS A 337 18.40 5.47 14.43
CA LYS A 337 19.30 4.85 13.45
C LYS A 337 18.47 4.38 12.25
N PRO A 338 18.66 4.93 11.03
CA PRO A 338 17.91 4.47 9.87
C PRO A 338 18.31 3.04 9.49
N ASP A 339 17.36 2.26 8.97
CA ASP A 339 17.67 1.05 8.21
C ASP A 339 18.11 1.47 6.79
N PRO A 340 19.37 1.25 6.39
CA PRO A 340 19.89 1.68 5.09
C PRO A 340 19.38 0.82 3.91
N SER A 341 18.56 -0.21 4.16
CA SER A 341 18.24 -1.24 3.17
C SER A 341 17.25 -0.93 2.03
N PRO A 342 16.39 0.12 2.02
CA PRO A 342 15.39 0.26 0.96
C PRO A 342 15.81 1.09 -0.27
N TYR A 343 16.92 1.82 -0.25
CA TYR A 343 17.26 2.86 -1.24
C TYR A 343 18.04 2.38 -2.48
N ARG A 344 17.75 1.19 -3.00
CA ARG A 344 18.32 0.74 -4.28
C ARG A 344 17.20 0.33 -5.23
N ASN A 345 16.64 1.32 -5.94
CA ASN A 345 15.86 1.03 -7.13
C ASN A 345 16.81 0.61 -8.26
N LYS A 346 16.70 -0.63 -8.74
CA LYS A 346 17.19 -0.99 -10.07
C LYS A 346 16.04 -0.75 -11.03
N GLY A 347 16.24 0.13 -12.02
CA GLY A 347 15.24 0.52 -13.01
C GLY A 347 14.41 -0.67 -13.50
N ILE A 348 13.10 -0.63 -13.23
CA ILE A 348 12.13 -1.55 -13.81
C ILE A 348 11.79 -0.97 -15.19
N SER A 349 12.49 -1.45 -16.21
CA SER A 349 12.09 -1.20 -17.61
C SER A 349 10.71 -1.83 -17.84
N HIS A 350 9.67 -1.01 -17.93
CA HIS A 350 8.36 -1.43 -18.42
C HIS A 350 8.42 -1.70 -19.92
N LYS A 351 8.80 -2.92 -20.32
CA LYS A 351 8.48 -3.41 -21.67
C LYS A 351 6.97 -3.61 -21.78
N LYS A 352 6.29 -2.67 -22.43
CA LYS A 352 4.91 -2.84 -22.92
C LYS A 352 4.91 -3.97 -23.96
N ASN A 353 4.46 -5.16 -23.57
CA ASN A 353 4.11 -6.21 -24.53
C ASN A 353 2.72 -5.90 -25.10
N TYR A 354 2.67 -5.33 -26.29
CA TYR A 354 1.45 -5.28 -27.08
C TYR A 354 1.17 -6.68 -27.64
N PHE A 355 0.21 -7.40 -27.05
CA PHE A 355 -0.40 -8.53 -27.73
C PHE A 355 -1.32 -7.99 -28.83
N HIS A 356 -0.93 -8.20 -30.09
CA HIS A 356 -1.87 -8.15 -31.21
C HIS A 356 -2.64 -9.48 -31.25
N ASN A 357 -3.93 -9.45 -30.95
CA ASN A 357 -4.83 -10.54 -31.32
C ASN A 357 -5.17 -10.43 -32.81
N LYS A 358 -4.96 -11.52 -33.54
CA LYS A 358 -5.56 -11.82 -34.85
C LYS A 358 -6.75 -12.75 -34.65
#